data_AF-A0A8G2C8P4-F1
#
_entry.id   AF-A0A8G2C8P4-F1
#
_cell.length_a   1.000
_cell.length_b   1.000
_cell.length_c   1.000
_cell.angle_alpha   90.00
_cell.angle_beta   90.00
_cell.angle_gamma   90.00
#
_symmetry.space_group_name_H-M   'P 1'
#
loop_
_entity.id
_entity.type
_entity.pdbx_description
1 polymer ?
#
loop_
_entity_poly.entity_id
_entity_poly.type
_entity_poly.pdbx_seq_one_letter_code
_entity_poly.pdbx_strand_id
1 'polypeptide(L)'
;MANSLTLLDEAFRIGERELEALKNGDMDVADEAAVERERLISEAWAMRTSDIEDELRKKLLKMQNVQVLLTNELKKLHASLKSQLMASKKKSSGYRGYQKSVTTPGSSISNCLDRQG
;
A
#
# COMPACT_ATOMS: atom_id res chain seq x y z
N MET A 1 -19.97 30.66 -2.57
CA MET A 1 -20.60 29.43 -2.05
C MET A 1 -20.34 28.32 -3.05
N ALA A 2 -19.70 27.23 -2.63
CA ALA A 2 -19.56 26.04 -3.47
C ALA A 2 -20.94 25.40 -3.67
N ASN A 3 -21.20 24.83 -4.83
CA ASN A 3 -22.40 24.00 -5.05
C ASN A 3 -22.01 22.52 -5.07
N SER A 4 -23.00 21.65 -4.89
CA SER A 4 -22.80 20.20 -4.80
C SER A 4 -21.98 19.61 -5.96
N LEU A 5 -22.16 20.11 -7.20
CA LEU A 5 -21.42 19.65 -8.37
C LEU A 5 -19.94 20.04 -8.32
N THR A 6 -19.62 21.26 -7.86
CA THR A 6 -18.24 21.73 -7.72
C THR A 6 -17.46 20.94 -6.67
N LEU A 7 -18.11 20.58 -5.56
CA LEU A 7 -17.51 19.75 -4.51
C LEU A 7 -17.17 18.34 -5.03
N LEU A 8 -18.04 17.77 -5.87
CA LEU A 8 -17.77 16.47 -6.51
C LEU A 8 -16.66 16.51 -7.56
N ASP A 9 -16.53 17.61 -8.30
CA ASP A 9 -15.39 17.80 -9.21
C ASP A 9 -14.07 17.91 -8.45
N GLU A 10 -14.09 18.58 -7.30
CA GLU A 10 -12.91 18.67 -6.43
C GLU A 10 -12.57 17.31 -5.82
N ALA A 11 -13.56 16.58 -5.31
CA ALA A 11 -13.38 15.21 -4.82
C ALA A 11 -12.77 14.29 -5.88
N PHE A 12 -13.09 14.52 -7.17
CA PHE A 12 -12.56 13.71 -8.26
C PHE A 12 -11.07 13.96 -8.44
N ARG A 13 -10.66 15.24 -8.44
CA ARG A 13 -9.24 15.63 -8.51
C ARG A 13 -8.44 15.09 -7.32
N ILE A 14 -9.03 15.13 -6.11
CA ILE A 14 -8.41 14.54 -4.92
C ILE A 14 -8.26 13.01 -5.09
N GLY A 15 -9.26 12.34 -5.66
CA GLY A 15 -9.17 10.91 -5.95
C GLY A 15 -8.10 10.54 -6.98
N GLU A 16 -7.84 11.40 -7.97
CA GLU A 16 -6.71 11.22 -8.91
C GLU A 16 -5.36 11.36 -8.18
N ARG A 17 -5.23 12.34 -7.28
CA ARG A 17 -4.03 12.52 -6.45
C ARG A 17 -3.82 11.36 -5.48
N GLU A 18 -4.88 10.85 -4.85
CA GLU A 18 -4.86 9.66 -4.00
C GLU A 18 -4.31 8.46 -4.79
N LEU A 19 -4.79 8.27 -6.03
CA LEU A 19 -4.34 7.18 -6.90
C LEU A 19 -2.86 7.30 -7.28
N GLU A 20 -2.37 8.51 -7.56
CA GLU A 20 -0.93 8.73 -7.81
C GLU A 20 -0.08 8.43 -6.58
N ALA A 21 -0.51 8.87 -5.40
CA ALA A 21 0.19 8.58 -4.15
C ALA A 21 0.28 7.07 -3.89
N LEU A 22 -0.82 6.33 -4.10
CA LEU A 22 -0.83 4.86 -3.98
C LEU A 22 0.13 4.18 -4.97
N LYS A 23 0.23 4.66 -6.21
CA LYS A 23 1.18 4.14 -7.21
C LYS A 23 2.63 4.38 -6.82
N ASN A 24 2.91 5.52 -6.18
CA ASN A 24 4.24 5.87 -5.70
C ASN A 24 4.58 5.20 -4.36
N GLY A 25 3.58 4.64 -3.67
CA GLY A 25 3.73 4.05 -2.34
C GLY A 25 3.70 5.07 -1.19
N ASP A 26 3.32 6.31 -1.47
CA ASP A 26 3.20 7.40 -0.49
C ASP A 26 1.89 7.26 0.31
N MET A 27 1.89 6.38 1.30
CA MET A 27 0.69 6.05 2.09
C MET A 27 0.12 7.22 2.88
N ASP A 28 0.98 8.10 3.43
CA ASP A 28 0.52 9.26 4.22
C ASP A 28 -0.28 10.24 3.36
N VAL A 29 0.23 10.53 2.16
CA VAL A 29 -0.44 11.42 1.19
C VAL A 29 -1.72 10.78 0.67
N ALA A 30 -1.72 9.46 0.46
CA ALA A 30 -2.92 8.73 0.05
C ALA A 30 -4.02 8.78 1.14
N ASP A 31 -3.65 8.63 2.41
CA ASP A 31 -4.60 8.67 3.53
C ASP A 31 -5.20 10.07 3.71
N GLU A 32 -4.37 11.12 3.70
CA GLU A 32 -4.84 12.51 3.75
C GLU A 32 -5.80 12.84 2.59
N ALA A 33 -5.46 12.40 1.38
CA ALA A 33 -6.32 12.59 0.21
C ALA A 33 -7.64 11.81 0.32
N ALA A 34 -7.61 10.59 0.86
CA ALA A 34 -8.82 9.79 1.05
C ALA A 34 -9.80 10.46 2.03
N VAL A 35 -9.30 10.96 3.16
CA VAL A 35 -10.10 11.68 4.16
C VAL A 35 -10.75 12.93 3.57
N GLU A 36 -9.97 13.73 2.84
CA GLU A 36 -10.48 14.95 2.21
C GLU A 36 -11.51 14.64 1.12
N ARG A 37 -11.28 13.59 0.32
CA ARG A 37 -12.24 13.15 -0.69
C ARG A 37 -13.56 12.70 -0.06
N GLU A 38 -13.51 11.95 1.04
CA GLU A 38 -14.70 11.51 1.78
C GLU A 38 -15.51 12.72 2.30
N ARG A 39 -14.81 13.72 2.86
CA ARG A 39 -15.43 14.97 3.32
C ARG A 39 -16.17 15.69 2.19
N LEU A 40 -15.49 15.91 1.07
CA LEU A 40 -16.07 16.60 -0.09
C LEU A 40 -17.28 15.87 -0.69
N ILE A 41 -17.23 14.54 -0.79
CA ILE A 41 -18.36 13.74 -1.29
C ILE A 41 -19.55 13.85 -0.33
N SER A 42 -19.30 13.82 0.97
CA SER A 42 -20.34 13.92 2.00
C SER A 42 -21.01 15.29 2.00
N GLU A 43 -20.23 16.36 1.86
CA GLU A 43 -20.74 17.73 1.73
C GLU A 43 -21.52 17.93 0.43
N ALA A 44 -20.99 17.43 -0.70
CA ALA A 44 -21.70 17.45 -1.97
C ALA A 44 -23.06 16.74 -1.86
N TRP A 45 -23.10 15.58 -1.22
CA TRP A 45 -24.32 14.81 -1.04
C TRP A 45 -25.34 15.52 -0.13
N ALA A 46 -24.88 16.17 0.93
CA ALA A 46 -25.73 16.94 1.83
C ALA A 46 -26.35 18.17 1.14
N MET A 47 -25.65 18.77 0.18
CA MET A 47 -26.08 19.95 -0.57
C MET A 47 -26.87 19.62 -1.85
N ARG A 48 -27.21 18.35 -2.10
CA ARG A 48 -27.93 17.95 -3.30
C ARG A 48 -29.33 18.54 -3.35
N THR A 49 -29.74 18.98 -4.53
CA THR A 49 -31.08 19.48 -4.82
C THR A 49 -31.65 18.75 -6.03
N SER A 50 -32.99 18.72 -6.17
CA SER A 50 -33.65 17.92 -7.21
C SER A 50 -33.34 18.40 -8.65
N ASP A 51 -33.05 19.69 -8.82
CA ASP A 51 -32.68 20.31 -10.11
C ASP A 51 -31.30 19.89 -10.64
N ILE A 52 -30.43 19.35 -9.78
CA ILE A 52 -29.07 18.89 -10.16
C ILE A 52 -28.89 17.38 -10.04
N GLU A 53 -29.93 16.64 -9.68
CA GLU A 53 -29.84 15.21 -9.33
C GLU A 53 -29.26 14.35 -10.46
N ASP A 54 -29.66 14.59 -11.71
CA ASP A 54 -29.15 13.85 -12.86
C ASP A 54 -27.67 14.12 -13.12
N GLU A 55 -27.23 15.37 -13.02
CA GLU A 55 -25.81 15.74 -13.19
C GLU A 55 -24.96 15.23 -12.02
N LEU A 56 -25.51 15.26 -10.81
CA LEU A 56 -24.89 14.71 -9.61
C LEU A 56 -24.65 13.21 -9.77
N ARG A 57 -25.67 12.47 -10.25
CA ARG A 57 -25.59 11.03 -10.51
C ARG A 57 -24.53 10.72 -11.55
N LYS A 58 -24.45 11.47 -12.65
CA LYS A 58 -23.42 11.28 -13.68
C LYS A 58 -22.00 11.44 -13.10
N LYS A 59 -21.78 12.44 -12.23
CA LYS A 59 -20.48 12.65 -11.58
C LYS A 59 -20.14 11.55 -10.57
N LEU A 60 -21.12 11.10 -9.78
CA LEU A 60 -20.91 9.98 -8.85
C LEU A 60 -20.56 8.68 -9.56
N LEU A 61 -21.16 8.41 -10.74
CA LEU A 61 -20.77 7.27 -11.56
C LEU A 61 -19.32 7.37 -12.08
N LYS A 62 -18.86 8.59 -12.43
CA LYS A 62 -17.44 8.79 -12.76
C LYS A 62 -16.54 8.54 -11.55
N MET A 63 -16.96 8.99 -10.36
CA MET A 63 -16.23 8.75 -9.11
C MET A 63 -16.11 7.25 -8.77
N GLN A 64 -17.13 6.46 -9.09
CA GLN A 64 -17.09 5.01 -8.91
C GLN A 64 -15.93 4.36 -9.66
N ASN A 65 -15.59 4.84 -10.86
CA ASN A 65 -14.45 4.34 -11.61
C ASN A 65 -13.12 4.61 -10.88
N VAL A 66 -12.97 5.80 -10.28
CA VAL A 66 -11.80 6.13 -9.45
C VAL A 66 -11.71 5.19 -8.26
N GLN A 67 -12.82 4.92 -7.57
CA GLN A 67 -12.87 3.99 -6.44
C GLN A 67 -12.41 2.57 -6.81
N VAL A 68 -12.77 2.10 -8.01
CA VAL A 68 -12.31 0.79 -8.53
C VAL A 68 -10.80 0.80 -8.76
N LEU A 69 -10.25 1.86 -9.35
CA LEU A 69 -8.82 2.00 -9.58
C LEU A 69 -8.03 2.04 -8.26
N LEU A 70 -8.46 2.85 -7.30
CA LEU A 70 -7.88 2.96 -5.96
C LEU A 70 -7.83 1.58 -5.26
N THR A 71 -8.96 0.86 -5.25
CA THR A 71 -9.06 -0.46 -4.64
C THR A 71 -8.10 -1.46 -5.27
N ASN A 72 -7.98 -1.44 -6.60
CA ASN A 72 -7.08 -2.33 -7.32
C ASN A 72 -5.61 -2.00 -7.03
N GLU A 73 -5.26 -0.72 -6.95
CA GLU A 73 -3.88 -0.32 -6.68
C GLU A 73 -3.47 -0.64 -5.23
N LEU A 74 -4.36 -0.40 -4.26
CA LEU A 74 -4.13 -0.79 -2.87
C LEU A 74 -3.85 -2.30 -2.74
N LYS A 75 -4.63 -3.14 -3.46
CA LYS A 75 -4.41 -4.60 -3.48
C LYS A 75 -3.04 -4.97 -4.04
N LYS A 76 -2.60 -4.31 -5.13
CA LYS A 76 -1.26 -4.54 -5.71
C LYS A 76 -0.15 -4.12 -4.76
N LEU A 77 -0.27 -2.93 -4.15
CA LEU A 77 0.71 -2.42 -3.20
C LEU A 77 0.84 -3.36 -2.01
N HIS A 78 -0.28 -3.80 -1.44
CA HIS A 78 -0.30 -4.77 -0.35
C HIS A 78 0.35 -6.11 -0.74
N ALA A 79 0.06 -6.63 -1.95
CA ALA A 79 0.71 -7.84 -2.45
C ALA A 79 2.22 -7.67 -2.63
N SER A 80 2.67 -6.51 -3.12
CA SER A 80 4.09 -6.16 -3.26
C SER A 80 4.79 -6.11 -1.90
N LEU A 81 4.22 -5.40 -0.92
CA LEU A 81 4.75 -5.32 0.45
C LEU A 81 4.86 -6.70 1.09
N LYS A 82 3.84 -7.55 0.93
CA LYS A 82 3.86 -8.94 1.42
C LYS A 82 5.01 -9.74 0.80
N SER A 83 5.20 -9.62 -0.52
CA SER A 83 6.29 -10.29 -1.24
C SER A 83 7.66 -9.84 -0.74
N GLN A 84 7.86 -8.52 -0.57
CA GLN A 84 9.10 -7.94 -0.08
C GLN A 84 9.43 -8.39 1.35
N LEU A 85 8.44 -8.43 2.24
CA LEU A 85 8.60 -8.95 3.61
C LEU A 85 9.01 -10.43 3.61
N MET A 86 8.38 -11.26 2.77
CA MET A 86 8.73 -12.67 2.66
C MET A 86 10.14 -12.88 2.08
N ALA A 87 10.52 -12.09 1.09
CA ALA A 87 11.88 -12.11 0.52
C ALA A 87 12.93 -11.68 1.55
N SER A 88 12.66 -10.63 2.33
CA SER A 88 13.55 -10.19 3.42
C SER A 88 13.73 -11.27 4.49
N LYS A 89 12.64 -11.91 4.92
CA LYS A 89 12.69 -13.06 5.86
C LYS A 89 13.50 -14.24 5.31
N LYS A 90 13.37 -14.55 4.01
CA LYS A 90 14.15 -15.61 3.37
C LYS A 90 15.65 -15.27 3.32
N LYS A 91 15.99 -14.01 3.01
CA LYS A 91 17.38 -13.52 3.01
C LYS A 91 17.99 -13.55 4.41
N SER A 92 17.27 -13.11 5.46
CA SER A 92 17.77 -13.16 6.84
C SER A 92 17.97 -14.58 7.37
N SER A 93 17.10 -15.52 6.99
CA SER A 93 17.30 -16.96 7.22
C SER A 93 18.58 -17.48 6.54
N GLY A 94 18.83 -17.09 5.29
CA GLY A 94 20.06 -17.41 4.56
C GLY A 94 21.32 -16.92 5.29
N TYR A 95 21.34 -15.66 5.73
CA TYR A 95 22.47 -15.10 6.49
C TYR A 95 22.72 -15.83 7.81
N ARG A 96 21.68 -16.27 8.54
CA ARG A 96 21.83 -17.15 9.72
C ARG A 96 22.43 -18.51 9.37
N GLY A 97 22.13 -19.06 8.19
CA GLY A 97 22.75 -20.28 7.67
C GLY A 97 24.26 -20.10 7.45
N TYR A 98 24.68 -19.00 6.83
CA TYR A 98 26.10 -18.67 6.65
C TYR A 98 26.82 -18.36 7.97
N GLN A 99 26.16 -17.72 8.94
CA GLN A 99 26.74 -17.49 10.27
C GLN A 99 27.07 -18.80 11.00
N LYS A 100 26.24 -19.84 10.83
CA LYS A 100 26.50 -21.18 11.40
C LYS A 100 27.63 -21.92 10.68
N SER A 101 27.84 -21.72 9.39
CA SER A 101 28.93 -22.37 8.65
C SER A 101 30.28 -21.65 8.77
N VAL A 102 30.29 -20.37 9.18
CA VAL A 102 31.53 -19.59 9.42
C VAL A 102 31.98 -19.66 10.89
N THR A 103 31.26 -20.36 11.77
CA THR A 103 31.80 -20.72 13.09
C THR A 103 32.85 -21.81 12.89
N THR A 104 34.10 -21.37 12.85
CA THR A 104 35.31 -22.15 12.61
C THR A 104 35.35 -23.41 13.50
N PRO A 105 35.66 -24.62 12.97
CA PRO A 105 36.00 -25.75 13.82
C PRO A 105 37.37 -25.48 14.43
N GLY A 106 37.37 -24.84 15.60
CA GLY A 106 38.55 -24.72 16.44
C GLY A 106 38.91 -26.08 17.02
N SER A 107 40.04 -26.62 16.56
CA SER A 107 40.91 -27.58 17.23
C SER A 107 40.27 -28.85 17.82
N SER A 108 40.39 -29.95 17.08
CA SER A 108 40.55 -31.27 17.69
C SER A 108 41.60 -32.03 16.89
N ILE A 109 42.86 -31.62 17.06
CA ILE A 109 44.00 -32.51 16.82
C ILE A 109 43.97 -33.50 17.99
N SER A 110 43.31 -34.63 17.80
CA SER A 110 43.35 -35.74 18.76
C SER A 110 44.58 -36.58 18.43
N ASN A 111 45.52 -36.62 19.36
CA ASN A 111 46.76 -37.38 19.28
C ASN A 111 46.48 -38.88 19.12
N CYS A 112 46.76 -39.43 17.94
CA CYS A 112 46.92 -40.86 17.74
C CYS A 112 48.37 -41.23 18.05
N LEU A 113 48.72 -41.36 19.33
CA LEU A 113 50.00 -41.92 19.77
C LEU A 113 49.78 -43.30 20.39
N ASP A 114 50.43 -44.27 19.76
CA ASP A 114 50.97 -45.53 20.27
C ASP A 114 50.18 -46.39 21.25
N ARG A 115 49.92 -47.63 20.80
CA ARG A 115 50.26 -48.81 21.61
C ARG A 115 50.49 -50.03 20.71
N GLN A 116 51.77 -50.31 20.46
CA GLN A 116 52.24 -51.69 20.30
C GLN A 116 52.19 -52.39 21.67
N GLY A 117 51.81 -53.65 21.67
CA GLY A 117 51.74 -54.54 22.82
C GLY A 117 50.97 -55.80 22.46
#